data_AF-A0A354GHB3-F1
#
_entry.id   AF-A0A354GHB3-F1
#
_cell.length_a   1.000
_cell.length_b   1.000
_cell.length_c   1.000
_cell.angle_alpha   90.00
_cell.angle_beta   90.00
_cell.angle_gamma   90.00
#
_symmetry.space_group_name_H-M   'P 1'
#
loop_
_entity.id
_entity.type
_entity.pdbx_description
1 polymer ?
#
loop_
_entity_poly.entity_id
_entity_poly.type
_entity_poly.pdbx_seq_one_letter_code
_entity_poly.pdbx_strand_id
1 'polypeptide(L)'
;MKLLYEAYKEDLNPSIIPEAFRIDKIGYDVRVVIDWNHNDTDIDLHIIDPNREECYYAKPTTKQGGVLSKDRTEGFGPDCFHLKKAQKGFYYVKINYFGDRKQKLETPTFLIVTIYKNQGKKNTSKEVKVIRLTR
;
A
#
# COMPACT_ATOMS: atom_id res chain seq x y z
N MET A 1 13.48 10.72 -4.62
CA MET A 1 12.19 11.42 -4.62
C MET A 1 12.51 12.89 -4.42
N LYS A 2 12.47 13.70 -5.49
CA LYS A 2 11.97 15.05 -5.29
C LYS A 2 10.62 14.84 -4.60
N LEU A 3 10.44 15.35 -3.38
CA LEU A 3 9.12 15.40 -2.75
C LEU A 3 8.11 15.90 -3.78
N LEU A 4 6.83 15.52 -3.67
CA LEU A 4 5.79 16.10 -4.54
C LEU A 4 5.90 17.64 -4.55
N TYR A 5 6.27 18.20 -3.39
CA TYR A 5 6.76 19.56 -3.25
C TYR A 5 7.91 19.91 -4.20
N GLU A 6 9.10 19.31 -4.10
CA GLU A 6 10.24 19.59 -4.98
C GLU A 6 10.00 19.32 -6.49
N ALA A 7 9.10 18.39 -6.80
CA ALA A 7 8.74 18.02 -8.18
C ALA A 7 7.80 19.05 -8.81
N TYR A 8 6.90 19.62 -8.02
CA TYR A 8 5.85 20.55 -8.46
C TYR A 8 5.94 21.90 -7.74
N LYS A 9 7.11 22.27 -7.21
CA LYS A 9 7.29 23.48 -6.37
C LYS A 9 6.93 24.76 -7.10
N GLU A 10 7.03 24.73 -8.43
CA GLU A 10 6.68 25.84 -9.32
C GLU A 10 5.17 25.92 -9.54
N ASP A 11 4.45 24.79 -9.46
CA ASP A 11 3.00 24.70 -9.54
C ASP A 11 2.31 24.85 -8.17
N LEU A 12 3.09 24.83 -7.08
CA LEU A 12 2.61 24.87 -5.71
C LEU A 12 2.90 26.24 -5.09
N ASN A 13 1.86 26.91 -4.57
CA ASN A 13 2.06 28.12 -3.77
C ASN A 13 2.49 27.73 -2.34
N PRO A 14 3.76 27.94 -1.95
CA PRO A 14 4.29 27.44 -0.68
C PRO A 14 3.60 28.08 0.53
N SER A 15 3.08 29.30 0.35
CA SER A 15 2.40 30.10 1.39
C SER A 15 1.07 29.49 1.84
N ILE A 16 0.49 28.59 1.05
CA ILE A 16 -0.80 27.93 1.34
C ILE A 16 -0.60 26.50 1.85
N ILE A 17 0.60 25.93 1.73
CA ILE A 17 0.89 24.57 2.22
C ILE A 17 1.12 24.66 3.73
N PRO A 18 0.24 24.07 4.56
CA PRO A 18 0.45 24.07 6.00
C PRO A 18 1.78 23.40 6.34
N GLU A 19 2.46 23.88 7.38
CA GLU A 19 3.74 23.33 7.87
C GLU A 19 3.67 21.80 8.06
N ALA A 20 2.53 21.28 8.49
CA ALA A 20 2.27 19.86 8.68
C ALA A 20 2.40 19.01 7.39
N PHE A 21 2.27 19.61 6.20
CA PHE A 21 2.48 18.96 4.90
C PHE A 21 3.88 19.20 4.35
N ARG A 22 4.70 20.05 4.99
CA ARG A 22 6.14 20.19 4.75
C ARG A 22 6.89 19.07 5.47
N ILE A 23 6.49 17.84 5.17
CA ILE A 23 6.98 16.65 5.85
C ILE A 23 8.42 16.40 5.40
N ASP A 24 9.36 16.78 6.27
CA ASP A 24 10.74 16.37 6.15
C ASP A 24 10.84 14.83 6.17
N LYS A 25 11.18 14.27 5.01
CA LYS A 25 11.79 12.94 4.84
C LYS A 25 11.03 11.77 5.48
N ILE A 26 9.72 11.64 5.32
CA ILE A 26 9.10 10.30 5.49
C ILE A 26 9.52 9.45 4.29
N GLY A 27 10.48 8.56 4.54
CA GLY A 27 10.94 7.53 3.60
C GLY A 27 10.64 6.13 4.10
N TYR A 28 10.18 5.27 3.20
CA TYR A 28 9.91 3.86 3.47
C TYR A 28 10.80 2.99 2.59
N ASP A 29 11.45 1.99 3.16
CA ASP A 29 12.21 1.01 2.38
C ASP A 29 11.28 0.13 1.55
N VAL A 30 10.12 -0.22 2.10
CA VAL A 30 9.07 -0.98 1.42
C VAL A 30 7.73 -0.33 1.72
N ARG A 31 6.93 -0.10 0.68
CA ARG A 31 5.50 0.19 0.80
C ARG A 31 4.73 -0.61 -0.24
N VAL A 32 3.64 -1.24 0.18
CA VAL A 32 2.74 -1.99 -0.69
C VAL A 32 1.36 -1.36 -0.55
N VAL A 33 0.72 -1.07 -1.69
CA VAL A 33 -0.63 -0.53 -1.74
C VAL A 33 -1.45 -1.43 -2.64
N ILE A 34 -2.64 -1.82 -2.20
CA ILE A 34 -3.59 -2.55 -3.02
C ILE A 34 -4.87 -1.73 -3.22
N ASP A 35 -5.40 -1.78 -4.44
CA ASP A 35 -6.64 -1.12 -4.86
C ASP A 35 -7.47 -2.10 -5.70
N TRP A 36 -8.79 -2.00 -5.68
CA TRP A 36 -9.67 -2.88 -6.46
C TRP A 36 -10.92 -2.16 -6.97
N ASN A 37 -11.56 -2.75 -8.00
CA ASN A 37 -12.62 -2.11 -8.78
C ASN A 37 -14.06 -2.35 -8.26
N HIS A 38 -14.23 -3.04 -7.13
CA HIS A 38 -15.56 -3.42 -6.59
C HIS A 38 -15.73 -3.02 -5.13
N ASN A 39 -16.86 -2.41 -4.79
CA ASN A 39 -17.15 -1.96 -3.42
C ASN A 39 -17.68 -3.08 -2.50
N ASP A 40 -18.29 -4.10 -3.08
CA ASP A 40 -18.92 -5.22 -2.37
C ASP A 40 -18.01 -6.46 -2.28
N THR A 41 -16.71 -6.21 -2.35
CA THR A 41 -15.66 -7.22 -2.26
C THR A 41 -14.80 -6.97 -1.03
N ASP A 42 -14.49 -8.06 -0.34
CA ASP A 42 -13.62 -8.10 0.83
C ASP A 42 -12.26 -8.68 0.43
N ILE A 43 -11.22 -7.82 0.40
CA ILE A 43 -9.85 -8.16 -0.02
C ILE A 43 -8.87 -7.72 1.06
N ASP A 44 -8.20 -8.68 1.69
CA ASP A 44 -7.21 -8.39 2.73
C ASP A 44 -5.77 -8.42 2.19
N LEU A 45 -4.99 -7.41 2.59
CA LEU A 45 -3.55 -7.38 2.39
C LEU A 45 -2.80 -8.09 3.53
N HIS A 46 -2.03 -9.09 3.17
CA HIS A 46 -1.12 -9.78 4.08
C HIS A 46 0.34 -9.60 3.64
N ILE A 47 1.21 -9.24 4.57
CA ILE A 47 2.66 -9.14 4.33
C ILE A 47 3.39 -10.08 5.27
N ILE A 48 4.17 -11.01 4.72
CA ILE A 48 5.08 -11.85 5.51
C ILE A 48 6.49 -11.33 5.33
N ASP A 49 7.14 -10.98 6.44
CA ASP A 49 8.50 -10.46 6.45
C ASP A 49 9.57 -11.58 6.47
N PRO A 50 10.87 -11.25 6.35
CA PRO A 50 11.91 -12.26 6.35
C PRO A 50 12.14 -12.92 7.73
N ASN A 51 11.54 -12.41 8.81
CA ASN A 51 11.47 -13.07 10.11
C ASN A 51 10.32 -14.09 10.19
N ARG A 52 9.57 -14.27 9.09
CA ARG A 52 8.36 -15.09 9.00
C ARG A 52 7.21 -14.54 9.85
N GLU A 53 7.24 -13.26 10.16
CA GLU A 53 6.14 -12.58 10.83
C GLU A 53 5.14 -12.07 9.80
N GLU A 54 3.87 -12.41 9.99
CA GLU A 54 2.77 -11.95 9.16
C GLU A 54 2.12 -10.69 9.74
N CYS A 55 1.90 -9.71 8.87
CA CYS A 55 1.19 -8.47 9.13
C CYS A 55 -0.09 -8.46 8.31
N TYR A 56 -1.23 -8.29 8.98
CA TYR A 56 -2.58 -8.32 8.40
C TYR A 56 -3.56 -7.61 9.34
N TYR A 57 -4.85 -7.51 9.00
CA TYR A 57 -5.83 -6.68 9.74
C TYR A 57 -5.84 -6.93 11.27
N ALA A 58 -5.80 -8.18 11.73
CA ALA A 58 -5.83 -8.51 13.17
C ALA A 58 -4.46 -8.36 13.85
N LYS A 59 -3.38 -8.27 13.06
CA LYS A 59 -2.02 -8.00 13.53
C LYS A 59 -1.37 -6.94 12.63
N PRO A 60 -1.78 -5.67 12.75
CA PRO A 60 -1.44 -4.62 11.79
C PRO A 60 -0.02 -4.09 11.97
N THR A 61 0.78 -4.67 12.86
CA THR A 61 2.17 -4.29 13.09
C THR A 61 3.09 -5.50 13.20
N THR A 62 4.35 -5.32 12.78
CA THR A 62 5.43 -6.31 12.91
C THR A 62 6.51 -5.79 13.87
N LYS A 63 7.31 -6.70 14.44
CA LYS A 63 8.44 -6.37 15.32
C LYS A 63 9.49 -5.48 14.66
N GLN A 64 9.70 -5.62 13.35
CA GLN A 64 10.61 -4.75 12.59
C GLN A 64 10.02 -3.35 12.29
N GLY A 65 8.78 -3.07 12.73
CA GLY A 65 8.13 -1.76 12.57
C GLY A 65 7.38 -1.57 11.25
N GLY A 66 7.02 -2.67 10.57
CA GLY A 66 6.07 -2.64 9.47
C GLY A 66 4.67 -2.42 10.00
N VAL A 67 3.88 -1.60 9.30
CA VAL A 67 2.54 -1.20 9.73
C VAL A 67 1.57 -1.30 8.55
N LEU A 68 0.43 -1.93 8.77
CA LEU A 68 -0.72 -1.93 7.88
C LEU A 68 -1.62 -0.72 8.23
N SER A 69 -2.08 0.01 7.22
CA SER A 69 -3.05 1.08 7.37
C SER A 69 -4.36 0.51 7.92
N LYS A 70 -5.10 1.34 8.66
CA LYS A 70 -6.38 0.94 9.22
C LYS A 70 -7.30 0.46 8.10
N ASP A 71 -7.65 -0.82 8.20
CA ASP A 71 -8.55 -1.54 7.30
C ASP A 71 -9.88 -0.79 7.19
N ARG A 72 -10.34 -0.61 5.95
CA ARG A 72 -11.71 -0.21 5.65
C ARG A 72 -12.44 -1.48 5.19
N THR A 73 -13.05 -2.15 6.15
CA THR A 73 -13.86 -3.38 5.96
C THR A 73 -15.09 -3.17 5.06
N GLU A 74 -15.41 -1.92 4.72
CA GLU A 74 -16.47 -1.55 3.79
C GLU A 74 -15.95 -0.45 2.87
N GLY A 75 -16.02 -0.66 1.56
CA GLY A 75 -15.59 0.35 0.61
C GLY A 75 -14.76 -0.18 -0.54
N PHE A 76 -14.45 0.74 -1.45
CA PHE A 76 -13.23 0.64 -2.22
C PHE A 76 -12.02 0.76 -1.28
N GLY A 77 -10.92 0.08 -1.61
CA GLY A 77 -9.62 0.28 -0.98
C GLY A 77 -9.15 1.76 -1.00
N PRO A 78 -7.91 2.06 -0.57
CA PRO A 78 -6.80 1.13 -0.52
C PRO A 78 -6.51 0.54 0.85
N ASP A 79 -5.94 -0.66 0.81
CA ASP A 79 -5.14 -1.22 1.88
C ASP A 79 -3.65 -0.95 1.62
N CYS A 80 -2.93 -0.53 2.66
CA CYS A 80 -1.54 -0.09 2.52
C CYS A 80 -0.66 -0.61 3.64
N PHE A 81 0.43 -1.28 3.31
CA PHE A 81 1.52 -1.60 4.23
C PHE A 81 2.71 -0.67 4.01
N HIS A 82 3.36 -0.21 5.08
CA HIS A 82 4.60 0.56 4.99
C HIS A 82 5.63 0.18 6.05
N LEU A 83 6.90 0.17 5.66
CA LEU A 83 8.04 -0.19 6.50
C LEU A 83 9.21 0.77 6.28
N LYS A 84 9.63 1.47 7.34
CA LYS A 84 10.69 2.50 7.27
C LYS A 84 12.08 1.90 7.06
N LYS A 85 12.38 0.77 7.71
CA LYS A 85 13.67 0.08 7.68
C LYS A 85 13.42 -1.39 7.37
N ALA A 86 13.65 -1.80 6.13
CA ALA A 86 13.45 -3.19 5.72
C ALA A 86 14.72 -4.00 5.99
N GLN A 87 14.58 -5.17 6.61
CA GLN A 87 15.70 -6.10 6.68
C GLN A 87 15.92 -6.76 5.32
N LYS A 88 17.15 -7.21 5.06
CA LYS A 88 17.45 -7.96 3.84
C LYS A 88 16.75 -9.32 3.89
N GLY A 89 16.02 -9.67 2.83
CA GLY A 89 15.40 -10.99 2.69
C GLY A 89 14.16 -10.94 1.79
N PHE A 90 13.42 -12.06 1.80
CA PHE A 90 12.19 -12.17 1.03
C PHE A 90 11.00 -11.63 1.83
N TYR A 91 10.22 -10.78 1.17
CA TYR A 91 8.92 -10.33 1.64
C TYR A 91 7.87 -10.95 0.73
N TYR A 92 6.85 -11.57 1.31
CA TYR A 92 5.74 -12.14 0.55
C TYR A 92 4.54 -11.22 0.66
N VAL A 93 4.00 -10.84 -0.49
CA VAL A 93 2.70 -10.15 -0.58
C VAL A 93 1.65 -11.22 -0.84
N LYS A 94 0.76 -11.41 0.13
CA LYS A 94 -0.36 -12.35 0.07
C LYS A 94 -1.66 -11.56 0.03
N ILE A 95 -2.61 -12.08 -0.74
CA ILE A 95 -3.92 -11.48 -0.90
C ILE A 95 -4.95 -12.54 -0.56
N ASN A 96 -5.84 -12.24 0.39
CA ASN A 96 -6.99 -13.07 0.67
C ASN A 96 -8.22 -12.42 0.03
N TYR A 97 -8.84 -13.12 -0.91
CA TYR A 97 -10.03 -12.67 -1.63
C TYR A 97 -11.23 -13.50 -1.16
N PHE A 98 -12.08 -12.93 -0.32
CA PHE A 98 -13.25 -13.62 0.22
C PHE A 98 -14.46 -13.61 -0.75
N GLY A 99 -14.32 -12.90 -1.87
CA GLY A 99 -15.25 -12.88 -2.98
C GLY A 99 -16.51 -12.05 -2.74
N ASP A 100 -17.33 -11.95 -3.77
CA ASP A 100 -18.46 -11.03 -3.78
C ASP A 100 -19.63 -11.59 -2.94
N ARG A 101 -20.17 -10.75 -2.05
CA ARG A 101 -21.30 -11.11 -1.17
C ARG A 101 -22.66 -11.12 -1.92
N LYS A 102 -22.71 -10.72 -3.19
CA LYS A 102 -23.93 -10.62 -4.00
C LYS A 102 -23.75 -11.30 -5.36
N GLN A 103 -24.74 -12.10 -5.78
CA GLN A 103 -24.86 -12.57 -7.17
C GLN A 103 -24.99 -11.35 -8.09
N LYS A 104 -23.93 -11.00 -8.80
CA LYS A 104 -23.93 -9.95 -9.83
C LYS A 104 -23.67 -10.57 -11.20
N LEU A 105 -24.22 -9.95 -12.23
CA LEU A 105 -23.74 -10.08 -13.61
C LEU A 105 -22.21 -9.85 -13.60
N GLU A 106 -21.45 -10.90 -13.88
CA GLU A 106 -20.02 -11.01 -13.60
C GLU A 106 -19.17 -9.97 -14.34
N THR A 107 -18.93 -8.81 -13.73
CA THR A 107 -17.84 -7.94 -14.15
C THR A 107 -16.57 -8.39 -13.42
N PRO A 108 -15.47 -8.73 -14.12
CA PRO A 108 -14.29 -9.28 -13.48
C PRO A 108 -13.72 -8.37 -12.38
N THR A 109 -13.28 -8.99 -11.29
CA THR A 109 -12.56 -8.30 -10.22
C THR A 109 -11.10 -8.14 -10.60
N PHE A 110 -10.62 -6.90 -10.56
CA PHE A 110 -9.23 -6.57 -10.80
C PHE A 110 -8.61 -5.98 -9.54
N LEU A 111 -7.49 -6.55 -9.13
CA LEU A 111 -6.62 -6.05 -8.08
C LEU A 111 -5.43 -5.32 -8.70
N ILE A 112 -5.16 -4.12 -8.23
CA ILE A 112 -3.96 -3.37 -8.53
C ILE A 112 -3.05 -3.47 -7.32
N VAL A 113 -1.86 -4.05 -7.48
CA VAL A 113 -0.83 -4.09 -6.45
C VAL A 113 0.29 -3.15 -6.86
N THR A 114 0.50 -2.11 -6.06
CA THR A 114 1.60 -1.16 -6.25
C THR A 114 2.65 -1.36 -5.17
N ILE A 115 3.87 -1.73 -5.57
CA ILE A 115 5.02 -1.94 -4.68
C ILE A 115 6.01 -0.80 -4.89
N TYR A 116 6.35 -0.10 -3.81
CA TYR A 116 7.41 0.88 -3.77
C TYR A 116 8.60 0.31 -2.98
N LYS A 117 9.81 0.45 -3.54
CA LYS A 117 11.06 0.25 -2.81
C LYS A 117 11.74 1.59 -2.62
N ASN A 118 12.29 1.84 -1.43
CA ASN A 118 12.98 3.08 -1.09
C ASN A 118 12.14 4.35 -1.40
N GLN A 119 10.83 4.31 -1.13
CA GLN A 119 9.96 5.46 -1.29
C GLN A 119 10.50 6.65 -0.49
N GLY A 120 10.56 7.83 -1.11
CA GLY A 120 11.13 9.02 -0.46
C GLY A 120 12.65 9.17 -0.59
N LYS A 121 13.37 8.18 -1.11
CA LYS A 121 14.83 8.21 -1.29
C LYS A 121 15.23 8.44 -2.75
N LYS A 122 16.50 8.74 -3.04
CA LYS A 122 16.96 8.99 -4.43
C LYS A 122 16.77 7.78 -5.36
N ASN A 123 16.90 6.57 -4.81
CA ASN A 123 16.80 5.29 -5.51
C ASN A 123 15.40 4.64 -5.36
N THR A 124 14.33 5.44 -5.33
CA THR A 124 12.96 4.92 -5.32
C THR A 124 12.70 4.09 -6.58
N SER A 125 12.09 2.92 -6.42
CA SER A 125 11.47 2.19 -7.53
C SER A 125 9.99 1.93 -7.25
N LYS A 126 9.20 1.82 -8.32
CA LYS A 126 7.76 1.54 -8.28
C LYS A 126 7.47 0.42 -9.28
N GLU A 127 6.74 -0.59 -8.83
CA GLU A 127 6.23 -1.67 -9.67
C GLU A 127 4.70 -1.70 -9.50
N VAL A 128 3.96 -1.82 -10.60
CA VAL A 128 2.50 -1.92 -10.59
C VAL A 128 2.13 -3.21 -11.28
N LYS A 129 1.29 -4.02 -10.63
CA LYS A 129 0.70 -5.22 -11.22
C LYS A 129 -0.81 -5.11 -11.19
N VAL A 130 -1.44 -5.41 -12.32
CA VAL A 130 -2.88 -5.57 -12.42
C VAL A 130 -3.15 -7.05 -12.55
N ILE A 131 -3.93 -7.58 -11.62
CA ILE A 131 -4.23 -9.01 -11.51
C ILE A 131 -5.74 -9.16 -11.59
N ARG A 132 -6.21 -9.97 -12.54
CA ARG A 132 -7.60 -10.44 -12.53
C ARG A 132 -7.73 -11.49 -11.44
N LEU A 133 -8.61 -11.26 -10.47
CA LEU A 133 -8.93 -12.25 -9.45
C LEU A 133 -9.98 -13.20 -10.01
N THR A 134 -9.69 -14.49 -9.92
CA THR A 134 -10.61 -15.58 -10.25
C THR A 134 -10.79 -16.41 -8.99
N ARG A 135 -12.04 -16.75 -8.67
CA ARG A 135 -12.32 -17.77 -7.64
C ARG A 135 -11.79 -19.13 -8.06
#